data_AF-A0A847AWM9-F1
#
_entry.id   AF-A0A847AWM9-F1
#
_cell.length_a   1.000
_cell.length_b   1.000
_cell.length_c   1.000
_cell.angle_alpha   90.00
_cell.angle_beta   90.00
_cell.angle_gamma   90.00
#
_symmetry.space_group_name_H-M   'P 1'
#
loop_
_entity.id
_entity.type
_entity.pdbx_description
1 polymer ?
#
loop_
_entity_poly.entity_id
_entity_poly.type
_entity_poly.pdbx_seq_one_letter_code
_entity_poly.pdbx_strand_id
1 'polypeptide(L)'
;MQESFIQQVTRETMQRIRSEAGGKREILLIFTGGDRAVDESLAQVKSLANGGLKFVAYLSPAAERIIGRDKVLNAGVSSILADSEVWDKGILDRVEGVVIPVLTMNTLSKTANMIADNPATNIILLAARFQKRIIAASDSIIPAGGPELSATSSVMRKINEMINSLRNMGIRVVSAKNLAREVAEALNVKTGALSPLANAGYSSICDVSIEDCIECGLCVENRPEDVREIIAAGATRVSSKPLSKPVGDLARYIDHTLLKAEATQEQIGELCEDAKRYKFATVCVNPANVKLASQLLSGSGVGVTTVIGFPLGATTPTVKALEARDAIANGADEIDMVINVGALKSGNLRLVEDDIRAVREATRGKVLKVILETGALSKEQIVTGSQLSKIAGADFVKTSTGFGPGGATAEDVALMRKTVGPQMGVKASGGIRTTQDVNDMIGAGATRIGASASVAIVSGGGDTGDGY
;
A
#
# COMPACT_ATOMS: atom_id res chain seq x y z
N MET A 1 2.45 -14.55 -33.87
CA MET A 1 1.09 -14.48 -34.44
C MET A 1 0.01 -14.50 -33.35
N GLN A 2 0.11 -15.36 -32.32
CA GLN A 2 -0.83 -15.34 -31.19
C GLN A 2 -0.71 -14.10 -30.27
N GLU A 3 0.50 -13.60 -29.99
CA GLU A 3 0.66 -12.37 -29.20
C GLU A 3 0.05 -11.14 -29.88
N SER A 4 0.20 -11.00 -31.21
CA SER A 4 -0.39 -9.86 -31.93
C SER A 4 -1.92 -9.95 -31.96
N PHE A 5 -2.49 -11.15 -32.03
CA PHE A 5 -3.93 -11.38 -31.95
C PHE A 5 -4.47 -11.08 -30.54
N ILE A 6 -3.78 -11.51 -29.48
CA ILE A 6 -4.16 -11.20 -28.08
C ILE A 6 -4.07 -9.69 -27.83
N GLN A 7 -3.02 -9.03 -28.30
CA GLN A 7 -2.89 -7.58 -28.18
C GLN A 7 -3.95 -6.83 -29.00
N GLN A 8 -4.33 -7.34 -30.17
CA GLN A 8 -5.38 -6.76 -30.99
C GLN A 8 -6.75 -6.91 -30.34
N VAL A 9 -7.12 -8.12 -29.89
CA VAL A 9 -8.38 -8.39 -29.19
C VAL A 9 -8.46 -7.60 -27.89
N THR A 10 -7.37 -7.53 -27.11
CA THR A 10 -7.34 -6.71 -25.89
C THR A 10 -7.56 -5.24 -26.19
N ARG A 11 -6.98 -4.72 -27.29
CA ARG A 11 -7.14 -3.33 -27.71
C ARG A 11 -8.56 -3.04 -28.20
N GLU A 12 -9.15 -3.95 -28.97
CA GLU A 12 -10.52 -3.85 -29.47
C GLU A 12 -11.56 -3.99 -28.33
N THR A 13 -11.35 -4.91 -27.38
CA THR A 13 -12.19 -5.05 -26.18
C THR A 13 -12.07 -3.84 -25.27
N MET A 14 -10.86 -3.31 -25.05
CA MET A 14 -10.66 -2.08 -24.30
C MET A 14 -11.25 -0.85 -25.01
N GLN A 15 -11.24 -0.82 -26.34
CA GLN A 15 -11.93 0.22 -27.11
C GLN A 15 -13.46 0.09 -27.02
N ARG A 16 -14.02 -1.13 -27.02
CA ARG A 16 -15.46 -1.36 -26.80
C ARG A 16 -15.92 -0.98 -25.39
N ILE A 17 -15.15 -1.35 -24.36
CA ILE A 17 -15.40 -0.93 -22.98
C ILE A 17 -15.29 0.61 -22.85
N ARG A 18 -14.33 1.23 -23.54
CA ARG A 18 -14.19 2.70 -23.57
C ARG A 18 -15.33 3.39 -24.35
N SER A 19 -15.85 2.78 -25.41
CA SER A 19 -16.97 3.33 -26.19
C SER A 19 -18.32 3.13 -25.52
N GLU A 20 -18.49 2.06 -24.73
CA GLU A 20 -19.69 1.81 -23.92
C GLU A 20 -19.73 2.68 -22.64
N ALA A 21 -18.56 3.12 -22.14
CA ALA A 21 -18.44 4.06 -21.03
C ALA A 21 -18.57 5.54 -21.44
N GLY A 22 -19.34 5.84 -22.49
CA GLY A 22 -19.55 7.17 -23.08
C GLY A 22 -20.39 8.16 -22.26
N GLY A 23 -20.30 8.13 -20.93
CA GLY A 23 -20.86 9.16 -20.05
C GLY A 23 -19.82 10.24 -19.78
N LYS A 24 -20.11 11.51 -20.11
CA LYS A 24 -19.25 12.67 -19.84
C LYS A 24 -18.81 12.69 -18.37
N ARG A 25 -17.55 12.37 -18.07
CA ARG A 25 -17.09 12.16 -16.69
C ARG A 25 -16.75 13.49 -16.01
N GLU A 26 -17.20 13.63 -14.77
CA GLU A 26 -17.10 14.86 -13.97
C GLU A 26 -15.78 14.89 -13.17
N ILE A 27 -15.34 16.06 -12.75
CA ILE A 27 -14.21 16.26 -11.82
C ILE A 27 -14.75 16.83 -10.52
N LEU A 28 -14.33 16.27 -9.38
CA LEU A 28 -14.68 16.79 -8.06
C LEU A 28 -13.73 17.92 -7.65
N LEU A 29 -14.26 19.10 -7.38
CA LEU A 29 -13.54 20.20 -6.76
C LEU A 29 -13.75 20.21 -5.25
N ILE A 30 -12.68 20.41 -4.48
CA ILE A 30 -12.76 20.50 -3.01
C ILE A 30 -12.17 21.84 -2.55
N PHE A 31 -12.99 22.63 -1.86
CA PHE A 31 -12.58 23.91 -1.29
C PHE A 31 -12.54 23.84 0.24
N THR A 32 -11.38 24.20 0.83
CA THR A 32 -11.12 23.97 2.27
C THR A 32 -11.05 25.23 3.14
N GLY A 33 -11.30 26.42 2.57
CA GLY A 33 -11.49 27.67 3.33
C GLY A 33 -10.27 28.57 3.50
N GLY A 34 -9.43 28.69 2.47
CA GLY A 34 -8.40 29.72 2.37
C GLY A 34 -8.90 30.92 1.57
N ASP A 35 -8.34 32.10 1.82
CA ASP A 35 -8.66 33.39 1.17
C ASP A 35 -7.58 33.88 0.19
N ARG A 36 -6.34 33.39 0.34
CA ARG A 36 -5.23 33.67 -0.60
C ARG A 36 -5.37 32.86 -1.89
N ALA A 37 -5.11 33.51 -3.03
CA ALA A 37 -5.13 32.92 -4.38
C ALA A 37 -6.48 32.28 -4.82
N VAL A 38 -7.58 32.59 -4.13
CA VAL A 38 -8.91 32.04 -4.45
C VAL A 38 -9.36 32.46 -5.84
N ASP A 39 -9.31 33.75 -6.17
CA ASP A 39 -9.77 34.25 -7.47
C ASP A 39 -8.90 33.71 -8.62
N GLU A 40 -7.60 33.54 -8.40
CA GLU A 40 -6.68 32.91 -9.36
C GLU A 40 -7.05 31.44 -9.59
N SER A 41 -7.22 30.65 -8.53
CA SER A 41 -7.65 29.26 -8.62
C SER A 41 -9.02 29.10 -9.31
N LEU A 42 -9.97 29.99 -9.03
CA LEU A 42 -11.29 29.99 -9.69
C LEU A 42 -11.19 30.38 -11.18
N ALA A 43 -10.29 31.30 -11.54
CA ALA A 43 -10.03 31.63 -12.95
C ALA A 43 -9.47 30.42 -13.72
N GLN A 44 -8.59 29.63 -13.10
CA GLN A 44 -8.06 28.40 -13.67
C GLN A 44 -9.16 27.34 -13.86
N VAL A 45 -10.02 27.16 -12.85
CA VAL A 45 -11.21 26.28 -12.95
C VAL A 45 -12.13 26.73 -14.09
N LYS A 46 -12.40 28.04 -14.20
CA LYS A 46 -13.23 28.60 -15.28
C LYS A 46 -12.64 28.37 -16.67
N SER A 47 -11.31 28.49 -16.81
CA SER A 47 -10.61 28.18 -18.06
C SER A 47 -10.80 26.71 -18.46
N LEU A 48 -10.66 25.79 -17.51
CA LEU A 48 -10.91 24.36 -17.74
C LEU A 48 -12.37 24.05 -18.09
N ALA A 49 -13.31 24.71 -17.42
CA ALA A 49 -14.75 24.53 -17.67
C ALA A 49 -15.12 25.00 -19.09
N ASN A 50 -14.60 26.15 -19.51
CA ASN A 50 -14.73 26.64 -20.89
C ASN A 50 -14.06 25.71 -21.91
N GLY A 51 -13.04 24.96 -21.50
CA GLY A 51 -12.40 23.89 -22.28
C GLY A 51 -13.22 22.59 -22.39
N GLY A 52 -14.42 22.55 -21.81
CA GLY A 52 -15.37 21.43 -21.92
C GLY A 52 -15.32 20.43 -20.76
N LEU A 53 -14.49 20.67 -19.74
CA LEU A 53 -14.50 19.86 -18.51
C LEU A 53 -15.73 20.18 -17.66
N LYS A 54 -16.30 19.14 -17.05
CA LYS A 54 -17.44 19.27 -16.14
C LYS A 54 -16.98 19.13 -14.70
N PHE A 55 -17.45 20.04 -13.86
CA PHE A 55 -17.12 20.05 -12.44
C PHE A 55 -18.35 19.88 -11.57
N VAL A 56 -18.18 19.14 -10.47
CA VAL A 56 -19.02 19.19 -9.27
C VAL A 56 -18.13 19.66 -8.12
N ALA A 57 -18.64 20.43 -7.18
CA ALA A 57 -17.83 20.96 -6.10
C ALA A 57 -18.35 20.57 -4.72
N TYR A 58 -17.45 20.51 -3.76
CA TYR A 58 -17.75 20.49 -2.35
C TYR A 58 -17.03 21.64 -1.66
N LEU A 59 -17.76 22.40 -0.85
CA LEU A 59 -17.24 23.49 -0.04
C LEU A 59 -17.35 23.04 1.42
N SER A 60 -16.22 22.99 2.12
CA SER A 60 -16.26 22.89 3.58
C SER A 60 -17.00 24.09 4.20
N PRO A 61 -17.51 24.00 5.44
CA PRO A 61 -18.18 25.14 6.11
C PRO A 61 -17.32 26.40 6.20
N ALA A 62 -15.98 26.27 6.22
CA ALA A 62 -15.06 27.40 6.15
C ALA A 62 -14.99 27.99 4.73
N ALA A 63 -14.90 27.14 3.70
CA ALA A 63 -14.90 27.57 2.31
C ALA A 63 -16.21 28.25 1.90
N GLU A 64 -17.35 27.75 2.35
CA GLU A 64 -18.64 28.37 2.03
C GLU A 64 -18.74 29.79 2.61
N ARG A 65 -18.26 30.00 3.84
CA ARG A 65 -18.23 31.34 4.45
C ARG A 65 -17.26 32.32 3.79
N ILE A 66 -16.10 31.84 3.31
CA ILE A 66 -15.02 32.69 2.79
C ILE A 66 -15.17 32.93 1.28
N ILE A 67 -15.47 31.88 0.52
CA ILE A 67 -15.50 31.91 -0.95
C ILE A 67 -16.92 32.20 -1.44
N GLY A 68 -17.93 31.64 -0.79
CA GLY A 68 -19.32 31.74 -1.19
C GLY A 68 -19.69 30.79 -2.34
N ARG A 69 -20.92 30.26 -2.31
CA ARG A 69 -21.45 29.35 -3.34
C ARG A 69 -21.46 30.00 -4.72
N ASP A 70 -21.88 31.26 -4.80
CA ASP A 70 -22.06 31.98 -6.07
C ASP A 70 -20.75 32.13 -6.84
N LYS A 71 -19.63 32.42 -6.15
CA LYS A 71 -18.31 32.50 -6.79
C LYS A 71 -17.90 31.17 -7.42
N VAL A 72 -18.15 30.05 -6.74
CA VAL A 72 -17.80 28.71 -7.24
C VAL A 72 -18.69 28.34 -8.44
N LEU A 73 -19.99 28.62 -8.38
CA LEU A 73 -20.90 28.37 -9.52
C LEU A 73 -20.53 29.20 -10.75
N ASN A 74 -20.18 30.47 -10.55
CA ASN A 74 -19.72 31.38 -11.62
C ASN A 74 -18.40 30.96 -12.29
N ALA A 75 -17.66 30.02 -11.68
CA ALA A 75 -16.47 29.42 -12.25
C ALA A 75 -16.77 28.22 -13.19
N GLY A 76 -18.05 27.92 -13.47
CA GLY A 76 -18.45 26.84 -14.38
C GLY A 76 -18.65 25.49 -13.70
N VAL A 77 -18.95 25.50 -12.40
CA VAL A 77 -19.29 24.29 -11.64
C VAL A 77 -20.77 23.98 -11.78
N SER A 78 -21.10 22.72 -12.06
CA SER A 78 -22.47 22.27 -12.37
C SER A 78 -23.36 22.21 -11.12
N SER A 79 -22.81 21.77 -9.99
CA SER A 79 -23.52 21.66 -8.73
C SER A 79 -22.55 21.68 -7.54
N ILE A 80 -23.09 22.02 -6.36
CA ILE A 80 -22.39 21.96 -5.08
C ILE A 80 -23.01 20.86 -4.23
N LEU A 81 -22.20 19.88 -3.85
CA LEU A 81 -22.56 18.71 -3.07
C LEU A 81 -22.71 19.03 -1.58
N ALA A 82 -23.59 18.31 -0.89
CA ALA A 82 -23.72 18.33 0.56
C ALA A 82 -22.68 17.42 1.25
N ASP A 83 -22.42 17.64 2.54
CA ASP A 83 -21.50 16.83 3.36
C ASP A 83 -21.78 15.33 3.25
N SER A 84 -23.05 14.92 3.26
CA SER A 84 -23.46 13.50 3.16
C SER A 84 -23.05 12.86 1.83
N GLU A 85 -22.98 13.63 0.74
CA GLU A 85 -22.64 13.13 -0.59
C GLU A 85 -21.13 12.92 -0.78
N VAL A 86 -20.31 13.63 0.01
CA VAL A 86 -18.84 13.50 0.00
C VAL A 86 -18.29 12.71 1.18
N TRP A 87 -19.14 12.32 2.14
CA TRP A 87 -18.72 11.48 3.27
C TRP A 87 -18.45 10.03 2.86
N ASP A 88 -19.10 9.55 1.81
CA ASP A 88 -18.92 8.19 1.28
C ASP A 88 -18.15 8.20 -0.05
N LYS A 89 -17.56 7.06 -0.40
CA LYS A 89 -16.82 6.85 -1.65
C LYS A 89 -17.70 6.93 -2.90
N GLY A 90 -19.03 6.90 -2.79
CA GLY A 90 -19.95 6.83 -3.94
C GLY A 90 -19.74 7.95 -4.97
N ILE A 91 -19.37 9.16 -4.53
CA ILE A 91 -19.03 10.26 -5.45
C ILE A 91 -17.76 9.95 -6.26
N LEU A 92 -16.79 9.23 -5.70
CA LEU A 92 -15.54 8.89 -6.38
C LEU A 92 -15.76 7.96 -7.57
N ASP A 93 -16.78 7.10 -7.54
CA ASP A 93 -17.09 6.22 -8.67
C ASP A 93 -17.59 7.01 -9.89
N ARG A 94 -18.14 8.21 -9.66
CA ARG A 94 -18.70 9.10 -10.69
C ARG A 94 -17.70 10.09 -11.28
N VAL A 95 -16.60 10.38 -10.58
CA VAL A 95 -15.62 11.40 -10.99
C VAL A 95 -14.30 10.79 -11.48
N GLU A 96 -13.68 11.44 -12.46
CA GLU A 96 -12.38 11.03 -13.02
C GLU A 96 -11.19 11.40 -12.13
N GLY A 97 -11.35 12.45 -11.33
CA GLY A 97 -10.30 12.96 -10.48
C GLY A 97 -10.83 13.98 -9.49
N VAL A 98 -9.93 14.38 -8.60
CA VAL A 98 -10.17 15.37 -7.56
C VAL A 98 -9.20 16.52 -7.75
N VAL A 99 -9.72 17.73 -7.73
CA VAL A 99 -8.90 18.95 -7.72
C VAL A 99 -9.19 19.69 -6.42
N ILE A 100 -8.14 20.17 -5.77
CA ILE A 100 -8.23 20.95 -4.53
C ILE A 100 -7.69 22.35 -4.87
N PRO A 101 -8.52 23.26 -5.41
CA PRO A 101 -8.06 24.58 -5.86
C PRO A 101 -7.63 25.48 -4.69
N VAL A 102 -8.10 25.17 -3.48
CA VAL A 102 -7.82 25.92 -2.25
C VAL A 102 -7.57 24.91 -1.14
N LEU A 103 -6.30 24.75 -0.76
CA LEU A 103 -5.84 23.87 0.34
C LEU A 103 -5.38 24.72 1.53
N THR A 104 -6.07 24.61 2.67
CA THR A 104 -5.68 25.30 3.91
C THR A 104 -4.60 24.54 4.68
N MET A 105 -3.90 25.22 5.60
CA MET A 105 -2.99 24.57 6.55
C MET A 105 -3.64 23.44 7.34
N ASN A 106 -4.88 23.65 7.79
CA ASN A 106 -5.59 22.66 8.59
C ASN A 106 -5.86 21.38 7.78
N THR A 107 -6.34 21.53 6.53
CA THR A 107 -6.54 20.37 5.65
C THR A 107 -5.21 19.75 5.24
N LEU A 108 -4.17 20.54 4.95
CA LEU A 108 -2.82 20.01 4.68
C LEU A 108 -2.32 19.15 5.83
N SER A 109 -2.37 19.67 7.06
CA SER A 109 -1.92 18.97 8.26
C SER A 109 -2.73 17.70 8.49
N LYS A 110 -4.05 17.76 8.39
CA LYS A 110 -4.91 16.59 8.58
C LYS A 110 -4.67 15.53 7.50
N THR A 111 -4.60 15.91 6.23
CA THR A 111 -4.32 14.98 5.13
C THR A 111 -2.92 14.36 5.27
N ALA A 112 -1.90 15.16 5.60
CA ALA A 112 -0.53 14.67 5.80
C ALA A 112 -0.39 13.70 6.97
N ASN A 113 -1.23 13.83 8.00
CA ASN A 113 -1.31 12.93 9.15
C ASN A 113 -2.41 11.87 9.02
N MET A 114 -3.02 11.73 7.84
CA MET A 114 -4.12 10.77 7.55
C MET A 114 -5.33 10.89 8.50
N ILE A 115 -5.64 12.10 8.96
CA ILE A 115 -6.79 12.40 9.83
C ILE A 115 -8.02 12.65 8.95
N ALA A 116 -9.00 11.75 9.01
CA ALA A 116 -10.26 11.80 8.27
C ALA A 116 -11.45 12.19 9.18
N ASP A 117 -11.45 13.40 9.73
CA ASP A 117 -12.44 13.83 10.73
C ASP A 117 -13.55 14.76 10.19
N ASN A 118 -13.46 15.16 8.93
CA ASN A 118 -14.43 16.00 8.24
C ASN A 118 -14.56 15.58 6.76
N PRO A 119 -15.61 16.02 6.04
CA PRO A 119 -15.90 15.47 4.71
C PRO A 119 -14.80 15.80 3.69
N ALA A 120 -14.15 16.97 3.80
CA ALA A 120 -13.06 17.37 2.89
C ALA A 120 -11.85 16.43 3.03
N THR A 121 -11.35 16.24 4.25
CA THR A 121 -10.18 15.38 4.48
C THR A 121 -10.52 13.92 4.22
N ASN A 122 -11.74 13.48 4.58
CA ASN A 122 -12.18 12.12 4.32
C ASN A 122 -12.21 11.81 2.82
N ILE A 123 -12.84 12.66 2.00
CA ILE A 123 -12.93 12.40 0.56
C ILE A 123 -11.57 12.54 -0.15
N ILE A 124 -10.68 13.42 0.31
CA ILE A 124 -9.29 13.51 -0.19
C ILE A 124 -8.54 12.20 0.08
N LEU A 125 -8.64 11.67 1.30
CA LEU A 125 -7.97 10.43 1.70
C LEU A 125 -8.56 9.20 1.00
N LEU A 126 -9.89 9.16 0.83
CA LEU A 126 -10.56 8.13 0.02
C LEU A 126 -10.12 8.21 -1.44
N ALA A 127 -10.07 9.41 -2.03
CA ALA A 127 -9.58 9.60 -3.40
C ALA A 127 -8.14 9.10 -3.57
N ALA A 128 -7.26 9.36 -2.60
CA ALA A 128 -5.87 8.90 -2.63
C ALA A 128 -5.81 7.37 -2.52
N ARG A 129 -6.60 6.78 -1.60
CA ARG A 129 -6.73 5.33 -1.42
C ARG A 129 -7.21 4.62 -2.69
N PHE A 130 -8.15 5.20 -3.41
CA PHE A 130 -8.70 4.66 -4.66
C PHE A 130 -7.90 5.09 -5.91
N GLN A 131 -6.68 5.60 -5.73
CA GLN A 131 -5.78 6.01 -6.81
C GLN A 131 -6.44 6.97 -7.81
N LYS A 132 -7.37 7.80 -7.34
CA LYS A 132 -7.89 8.90 -8.14
C LYS A 132 -6.76 9.90 -8.36
N ARG A 133 -6.77 10.56 -9.52
CA ARG A 133 -5.82 11.64 -9.80
C ARG A 133 -6.19 12.82 -8.91
N ILE A 134 -5.29 13.23 -8.02
CA ILE A 134 -5.49 14.37 -7.12
C ILE A 134 -4.48 15.46 -7.44
N ILE A 135 -4.97 16.66 -7.69
CA ILE A 135 -4.13 17.86 -7.91
C ILE A 135 -4.55 18.92 -6.91
N ALA A 136 -3.59 19.45 -6.13
CA ALA A 136 -3.84 20.45 -5.09
C ALA A 136 -3.02 21.72 -5.33
N ALA A 137 -3.65 22.89 -5.19
CA ALA A 137 -2.95 24.17 -5.18
C ALA A 137 -2.48 24.50 -3.76
N SER A 138 -1.21 24.90 -3.63
CA SER A 138 -0.54 25.13 -2.34
C SER A 138 -0.60 26.57 -1.83
N ASP A 139 -0.95 27.53 -2.69
CA ASP A 139 -0.83 28.96 -2.41
C ASP A 139 -1.73 29.42 -1.27
N SER A 140 -2.86 28.74 -1.04
CA SER A 140 -3.80 29.04 0.04
C SER A 140 -3.44 28.41 1.39
N ILE A 141 -2.33 27.66 1.49
CA ILE A 141 -1.89 27.01 2.74
C ILE A 141 -1.63 28.07 3.81
N ILE A 142 -1.02 29.20 3.41
CA ILE A 142 -0.82 30.37 4.25
C ILE A 142 -1.91 31.39 3.91
N PRO A 143 -2.77 31.80 4.86
CA PRO A 143 -3.88 32.71 4.60
C PRO A 143 -3.40 34.13 4.24
N ALA A 144 -4.26 34.94 3.64
CA ALA A 144 -4.00 36.37 3.40
C ALA A 144 -3.78 37.09 4.73
N GLY A 145 -2.77 37.96 4.80
CA GLY A 145 -2.34 38.60 6.05
C GLY A 145 -1.55 37.69 7.01
N GLY A 146 -1.29 36.43 6.65
CA GLY A 146 -0.35 35.56 7.37
C GLY A 146 1.12 36.02 7.23
N PRO A 147 2.04 35.53 8.08
CA PRO A 147 3.42 35.98 8.12
C PRO A 147 4.13 35.75 6.78
N GLU A 148 4.97 36.70 6.37
CA GLU A 148 5.97 36.45 5.33
C GLU A 148 7.03 35.50 5.89
N LEU A 149 6.99 34.25 5.45
CA LEU A 149 7.93 33.23 5.90
C LEU A 149 9.10 33.14 4.93
N SER A 150 10.32 33.26 5.47
CA SER A 150 11.51 32.89 4.70
C SER A 150 11.49 31.39 4.38
N ALA A 151 12.08 31.01 3.25
CA ALA A 151 12.21 29.62 2.84
C ALA A 151 12.96 28.75 3.88
N THR A 152 13.79 29.37 4.72
CA THR A 152 14.59 28.72 5.77
C THR A 152 13.88 28.63 7.12
N SER A 153 12.69 29.21 7.28
CA SER A 153 11.97 29.18 8.56
C SER A 153 11.55 27.75 8.95
N SER A 154 11.56 27.46 10.25
CA SER A 154 11.14 26.16 10.80
C SER A 154 9.69 25.81 10.44
N VAL A 155 8.83 26.84 10.33
CA VAL A 155 7.45 26.71 9.89
C VAL A 155 7.39 26.25 8.43
N MET A 156 8.13 26.89 7.52
CA MET A 156 8.19 26.47 6.11
C MET A 156 8.78 25.07 5.93
N ARG A 157 9.77 24.69 6.73
CA ARG A 157 10.29 23.32 6.73
C ARG A 157 9.19 22.30 7.03
N LYS A 158 8.39 22.55 8.08
CA LYS A 158 7.28 21.66 8.47
C LYS A 158 6.16 21.63 7.42
N ILE A 159 5.87 22.77 6.78
CA ILE A 159 4.93 22.83 5.65
C ILE A 159 5.42 21.97 4.49
N ASN A 160 6.70 22.08 4.13
CA ASN A 160 7.30 21.30 3.05
C ASN A 160 7.33 19.80 3.37
N GLU A 161 7.59 19.42 4.63
CA GLU A 161 7.45 18.03 5.10
C GLU A 161 6.03 17.50 4.86
N MET A 162 4.99 18.26 5.24
CA MET A 162 3.60 17.87 5.01
C MET A 162 3.25 17.80 3.52
N ILE A 163 3.73 18.74 2.70
CA ILE A 163 3.55 18.70 1.23
C ILE A 163 4.22 17.45 0.64
N ASN A 164 5.39 17.08 1.12
CA ASN A 164 6.07 15.86 0.69
C ASN A 164 5.29 14.60 1.12
N SER A 165 4.66 14.60 2.31
CA SER A 165 3.73 13.52 2.69
C SER A 165 2.58 13.40 1.69
N LEU A 166 1.96 14.51 1.28
CA LEU A 166 0.92 14.49 0.24
C LEU A 166 1.46 13.92 -1.10
N ARG A 167 2.65 14.33 -1.53
CA ARG A 167 3.27 13.80 -2.76
C ARG A 167 3.53 12.30 -2.68
N ASN A 168 3.97 11.79 -1.53
CA ASN A 168 4.16 10.36 -1.29
C ASN A 168 2.84 9.58 -1.34
N MET A 169 1.71 10.24 -1.06
CA MET A 169 0.36 9.69 -1.24
C MET A 169 -0.14 9.76 -2.69
N GLY A 170 0.67 10.24 -3.63
CA GLY A 170 0.29 10.42 -5.03
C GLY A 170 -0.48 11.71 -5.32
N ILE A 171 -0.55 12.65 -4.37
CA ILE A 171 -1.21 13.94 -4.57
C ILE A 171 -0.22 14.91 -5.22
N ARG A 172 -0.55 15.40 -6.42
CA ARG A 172 0.28 16.38 -7.13
C ARG A 172 0.02 17.78 -6.57
N VAL A 173 1.01 18.33 -5.87
CA VAL A 173 0.91 19.68 -5.29
C VAL A 173 1.60 20.69 -6.20
N VAL A 174 0.84 21.71 -6.63
CA VAL A 174 1.24 22.72 -7.63
C VAL A 174 0.94 24.13 -7.13
N SER A 175 1.38 25.14 -7.87
CA SER A 175 0.94 26.53 -7.66
C SER A 175 -0.40 26.80 -8.35
N ALA A 176 -1.22 27.70 -7.81
CA ALA A 176 -2.52 28.11 -8.35
C ALA A 176 -2.44 28.45 -9.84
N LYS A 177 -1.47 29.28 -10.26
CA LYS A 177 -1.22 29.63 -11.69
C LYS A 177 -1.06 28.44 -12.64
N ASN A 178 -0.59 27.30 -12.14
CA ASN A 178 -0.30 26.11 -12.96
C ASN A 178 -1.46 25.11 -12.91
N LEU A 179 -2.49 25.33 -12.09
CA LEU A 179 -3.55 24.36 -11.84
C LEU A 179 -4.22 23.87 -13.13
N ALA A 180 -4.58 24.77 -14.05
CA ALA A 180 -5.25 24.35 -15.29
C ALA A 180 -4.36 23.49 -16.18
N ARG A 181 -3.10 23.90 -16.37
CA ARG A 181 -2.13 23.13 -17.18
C ARG A 181 -1.99 21.71 -16.64
N GLU A 182 -1.82 21.60 -15.34
CA GLU A 182 -1.55 20.34 -14.64
C GLU A 182 -2.76 19.40 -14.68
N VAL A 183 -3.97 19.95 -14.53
CA VAL A 183 -5.23 19.20 -14.69
C VAL A 183 -5.40 18.74 -16.13
N ALA A 184 -5.14 19.60 -17.12
CA ALA A 184 -5.29 19.26 -18.53
C ALA A 184 -4.29 18.20 -18.99
N GLU A 185 -3.02 18.33 -18.61
CA GLU A 185 -1.99 17.32 -18.86
C GLU A 185 -2.37 15.98 -18.23
N ALA A 186 -2.78 15.99 -16.96
CA ALA A 186 -3.17 14.78 -16.26
C ALA A 186 -4.36 14.09 -16.92
N LEU A 187 -5.29 14.84 -17.51
CA LEU A 187 -6.51 14.31 -18.14
C LEU A 187 -6.40 14.15 -19.67
N ASN A 188 -5.24 14.44 -20.26
CA ASN A 188 -4.98 14.37 -21.70
C ASN A 188 -5.98 15.18 -22.54
N VAL A 189 -6.41 16.34 -22.02
CA VAL A 189 -7.34 17.27 -22.68
C VAL A 189 -6.52 18.35 -23.39
N LYS A 190 -6.86 18.65 -24.66
CA LYS A 190 -6.20 19.72 -25.41
C LYS A 190 -6.46 21.08 -24.73
N THR A 191 -5.47 21.61 -24.04
CA THR A 191 -5.41 23.04 -23.72
C THR A 191 -4.87 23.81 -24.91
N GLY A 192 -5.50 24.96 -25.21
CA GLY A 192 -4.92 25.95 -26.11
C GLY A 192 -3.50 26.33 -25.68
N ALA A 193 -2.65 26.58 -26.68
CA ALA A 193 -1.19 26.62 -26.66
C ALA A 193 -0.50 27.37 -25.51
N LEU A 194 0.50 26.72 -24.89
CA LEU A 194 1.70 27.35 -24.30
C LEU A 194 2.91 26.42 -24.49
N SER A 195 4.03 26.98 -24.94
CA SER A 195 5.27 26.35 -25.44
C SER A 195 6.21 25.82 -24.34
N PRO A 196 7.17 24.92 -24.67
CA PRO A 196 8.10 24.33 -23.70
C PRO A 196 9.37 25.17 -23.48
N LEU A 197 9.85 25.20 -22.23
CA LEU A 197 11.21 25.55 -21.81
C LEU A 197 11.57 24.58 -20.68
N ALA A 198 12.78 24.11 -20.46
CA ALA A 198 14.00 23.89 -21.22
C ALA A 198 14.85 23.00 -20.28
N ASN A 199 15.75 22.19 -20.84
CA ASN A 199 16.67 21.33 -20.08
C ASN A 199 17.47 22.09 -19.01
N ALA A 200 17.68 21.43 -17.86
CA ALA A 200 18.81 21.70 -16.98
C ALA A 200 19.58 20.39 -16.81
N GLY A 201 20.81 20.37 -17.33
CA GLY A 201 21.65 19.18 -17.40
C GLY A 201 22.37 18.86 -16.09
N TYR A 202 22.88 17.63 -16.01
CA TYR A 202 24.06 17.28 -15.24
C TYR A 202 24.87 16.25 -16.04
N SER A 203 26.16 16.51 -16.15
CA SER A 203 27.17 15.64 -16.77
C SER A 203 28.10 15.16 -15.66
N SER A 204 28.30 13.83 -15.59
CA SER A 204 29.56 13.23 -15.13
C SER A 204 29.65 11.80 -15.70
N ILE A 205 30.34 11.64 -16.82
CA ILE A 205 30.69 10.34 -17.39
C ILE A 205 31.72 9.68 -16.48
N CYS A 206 31.52 8.39 -16.14
CA CYS A 206 32.44 7.61 -15.31
C CYS A 206 33.47 6.89 -16.19
N ASP A 207 34.77 7.20 -16.03
CA ASP A 207 35.89 6.64 -16.82
C ASP A 207 36.69 5.52 -16.10
N VAL A 208 36.17 4.95 -15.01
CA VAL A 208 36.88 3.89 -14.24
C VAL A 208 36.78 2.53 -14.95
N SER A 209 37.89 1.79 -15.04
CA SER A 209 37.95 0.40 -15.51
C SER A 209 37.07 -0.52 -14.65
N ILE A 210 36.40 -1.50 -15.28
CA ILE A 210 35.51 -2.45 -14.59
C ILE A 210 36.26 -3.26 -13.52
N GLU A 211 37.54 -3.53 -13.74
CA GLU A 211 38.39 -4.35 -12.87
C GLU A 211 38.77 -3.63 -11.56
N ASP A 212 38.67 -2.29 -11.51
CA ASP A 212 39.10 -1.47 -10.36
C ASP A 212 37.95 -0.73 -9.65
N CYS A 213 36.69 -0.96 -10.06
CA CYS A 213 35.53 -0.19 -9.58
C CYS A 213 34.89 -0.81 -8.32
N ILE A 214 34.93 -0.12 -7.17
CA ILE A 214 34.44 -0.71 -5.89
C ILE A 214 33.39 0.11 -5.11
N GLU A 215 33.11 1.42 -5.34
CA GLU A 215 32.43 2.19 -4.25
C GLU A 215 31.28 3.18 -4.55
N CYS A 216 30.96 3.61 -5.77
CA CYS A 216 29.99 4.72 -5.90
C CYS A 216 28.50 4.32 -5.96
N GLY A 217 28.16 3.17 -6.56
CA GLY A 217 26.76 2.70 -6.68
C GLY A 217 25.86 3.51 -7.63
N LEU A 218 26.44 4.40 -8.43
CA LEU A 218 25.72 5.32 -9.32
C LEU A 218 25.73 4.87 -10.80
N CYS A 219 25.89 3.57 -11.08
CA CYS A 219 26.06 3.08 -12.46
C CYS A 219 24.85 3.39 -13.37
N VAL A 220 23.64 3.45 -12.80
CA VAL A 220 22.41 3.83 -13.53
C VAL A 220 22.46 5.29 -13.98
N GLU A 221 23.10 6.16 -13.21
CA GLU A 221 23.22 7.59 -13.49
C GLU A 221 24.45 7.89 -14.36
N ASN A 222 25.56 7.19 -14.11
CA ASN A 222 26.86 7.51 -14.71
C ASN A 222 27.21 6.68 -15.95
N ARG A 223 26.55 5.54 -16.19
CA ARG A 223 26.69 4.68 -17.39
C ARG A 223 25.34 4.07 -17.83
N PRO A 224 24.36 4.90 -18.20
CA PRO A 224 23.01 4.42 -18.49
C PRO A 224 22.92 3.50 -19.72
N GLU A 225 23.88 3.58 -20.64
CA GLU A 225 23.98 2.72 -21.85
C GLU A 225 24.36 1.29 -21.47
N ASP A 226 25.42 1.10 -20.68
CA ASP A 226 25.87 -0.21 -20.20
C ASP A 226 24.78 -0.92 -19.37
N VAL A 227 24.09 -0.16 -18.50
CA VAL A 227 22.97 -0.69 -17.70
C VAL A 227 21.81 -1.11 -18.60
N ARG A 228 21.55 -0.38 -19.69
CA ARG A 228 20.51 -0.73 -20.67
C ARG A 228 20.85 -2.00 -21.43
N GLU A 229 22.12 -2.22 -21.77
CA GLU A 229 22.56 -3.48 -22.39
C GLU A 229 22.38 -4.68 -21.43
N ILE A 230 22.73 -4.52 -20.15
CA ILE A 230 22.53 -5.56 -19.13
C ILE A 230 21.04 -5.89 -18.94
N ILE A 231 20.16 -4.88 -18.94
CA ILE A 231 18.71 -5.08 -18.87
C ILE A 231 18.19 -5.76 -20.14
N ALA A 232 18.68 -5.35 -21.31
CA ALA A 232 18.33 -5.98 -22.59
C ALA A 232 18.78 -7.44 -22.68
N ALA A 233 19.87 -7.79 -22.00
CA ALA A 233 20.33 -9.17 -21.82
C ALA A 233 19.47 -9.99 -20.83
N GLY A 234 18.41 -9.40 -20.26
CA GLY A 234 17.40 -10.09 -19.46
C GLY A 234 17.54 -9.93 -17.94
N ALA A 235 18.43 -9.06 -17.46
CA ALA A 235 18.58 -8.84 -16.03
C ALA A 235 17.35 -8.11 -15.43
N THR A 236 16.65 -8.75 -14.50
CA THR A 236 15.46 -8.19 -13.85
C THR A 236 15.80 -7.19 -12.74
N ARG A 237 17.06 -7.17 -12.27
CA ARG A 237 17.57 -6.22 -11.28
C ARG A 237 19.08 -6.03 -11.50
N VAL A 238 19.51 -4.77 -11.54
CA VAL A 238 20.93 -4.40 -11.63
C VAL A 238 21.34 -3.77 -10.31
N SER A 239 22.39 -4.31 -9.67
CA SER A 239 22.90 -3.85 -8.37
C SER A 239 24.41 -3.72 -8.45
N SER A 240 24.96 -2.66 -7.86
CA SER A 240 26.41 -2.39 -7.81
C SER A 240 27.13 -3.12 -6.67
N LYS A 241 26.45 -4.00 -5.93
CA LYS A 241 27.04 -4.82 -4.87
C LYS A 241 26.80 -6.31 -5.15
N PRO A 242 27.80 -7.18 -4.94
CA PRO A 242 27.61 -8.62 -4.98
C PRO A 242 26.62 -9.08 -3.90
N LEU A 243 25.70 -9.97 -4.26
CA LEU A 243 24.80 -10.64 -3.32
C LEU A 243 25.56 -11.78 -2.63
N SER A 244 26.26 -11.48 -1.53
CA SER A 244 26.72 -12.51 -0.59
C SER A 244 27.10 -11.93 0.78
N LYS A 245 26.22 -12.11 1.77
CA LYS A 245 26.59 -12.42 3.16
C LYS A 245 25.52 -13.36 3.76
N PRO A 246 25.89 -14.34 4.59
CA PRO A 246 24.91 -15.08 5.40
C PRO A 246 24.14 -14.06 6.25
N VAL A 247 22.83 -14.23 6.32
CA VAL A 247 21.94 -13.30 7.04
C VAL A 247 22.31 -13.35 8.52
N GLY A 248 23.13 -12.39 8.96
CA GLY A 248 23.47 -12.20 10.35
C GLY A 248 22.20 -11.81 11.10
N ASP A 249 21.71 -12.74 11.92
CA ASP A 249 20.49 -12.68 12.75
C ASP A 249 19.19 -13.16 12.07
N LEU A 250 19.13 -14.45 11.74
CA LEU A 250 17.92 -15.15 11.26
C LEU A 250 16.73 -15.03 12.23
N ALA A 251 16.98 -14.85 13.52
CA ALA A 251 15.92 -14.82 14.53
C ALA A 251 14.89 -13.73 14.26
N ARG A 252 15.33 -12.57 13.75
CA ARG A 252 14.44 -11.43 13.41
C ARG A 252 13.49 -11.69 12.26
N TYR A 253 13.69 -12.76 11.51
CA TYR A 253 12.78 -13.19 10.44
C TYR A 253 11.77 -14.22 10.93
N ILE A 254 11.89 -14.73 12.15
CA ILE A 254 11.11 -15.87 12.60
C ILE A 254 9.96 -15.42 13.49
N ASP A 255 8.76 -15.85 13.12
CA ASP A 255 7.58 -15.91 14.00
C ASP A 255 7.62 -17.29 14.69
N HIS A 256 8.02 -17.32 15.97
CA HIS A 256 8.13 -18.53 16.76
C HIS A 256 6.74 -19.02 17.14
N THR A 257 6.31 -20.11 16.51
CA THR A 257 4.89 -20.45 16.45
C THR A 257 4.61 -21.66 17.37
N LEU A 258 3.43 -21.72 17.98
CA LEU A 258 2.86 -22.89 18.66
C LEU A 258 1.33 -22.83 18.54
N LEU A 259 0.77 -23.68 17.67
CA LEU A 259 -0.66 -23.69 17.33
C LEU A 259 -1.34 -25.04 17.60
N LYS A 260 -0.67 -25.97 18.28
CA LYS A 260 -1.26 -27.23 18.74
C LYS A 260 -2.48 -26.95 19.62
N ALA A 261 -3.55 -27.72 19.45
CA ALA A 261 -4.80 -27.51 20.19
C ALA A 261 -4.64 -27.81 21.69
N GLU A 262 -3.74 -28.74 22.01
CA GLU A 262 -3.39 -29.20 23.34
C GLU A 262 -2.28 -28.37 24.03
N ALA A 263 -1.81 -27.29 23.40
CA ALA A 263 -0.76 -26.44 23.97
C ALA A 263 -1.18 -25.85 25.33
N THR A 264 -0.42 -26.15 26.38
CA THR A 264 -0.73 -25.69 27.74
C THR A 264 -0.21 -24.27 28.00
N GLN A 265 -0.69 -23.63 29.06
CA GLN A 265 -0.22 -22.30 29.46
C GLN A 265 1.28 -22.29 29.77
N GLU A 266 1.81 -23.38 30.34
CA GLU A 266 3.24 -23.55 30.64
C GLU A 266 4.06 -23.55 29.34
N GLN A 267 3.62 -24.30 28.32
CA GLN A 267 4.29 -24.35 27.02
C GLN A 267 4.23 -22.99 26.29
N ILE A 268 3.15 -22.24 26.44
CA ILE A 268 3.06 -20.86 25.93
C ILE A 268 4.05 -19.95 26.67
N GLY A 269 4.24 -20.17 27.97
CA GLY A 269 5.25 -19.49 28.77
C GLY A 269 6.66 -19.75 28.26
N GLU A 270 7.01 -21.03 28.04
CA GLU A 270 8.29 -21.44 27.48
C GLU A 270 8.54 -20.83 26.10
N LEU A 271 7.54 -20.88 25.21
CA LEU A 271 7.58 -20.24 23.89
C LEU A 271 7.93 -18.74 23.97
N CYS A 272 7.31 -18.03 24.92
CA CYS A 272 7.55 -16.61 25.13
C CYS A 272 8.96 -16.34 25.67
N GLU A 273 9.45 -17.16 26.60
CA GLU A 273 10.80 -17.04 27.14
C GLU A 273 11.88 -17.31 26.08
N ASP A 274 11.69 -18.32 25.24
CA ASP A 274 12.57 -18.58 24.10
C ASP A 274 12.55 -17.40 23.13
N ALA A 275 11.38 -16.85 22.82
CA ALA A 275 11.29 -15.69 21.94
C ALA A 275 12.01 -14.45 22.48
N LYS A 276 11.97 -14.20 23.79
CA LYS A 276 12.77 -13.15 24.43
C LYS A 276 14.27 -13.43 24.32
N ARG A 277 14.68 -14.67 24.64
CA ARG A 277 16.08 -15.08 24.67
C ARG A 277 16.73 -14.93 23.29
N TYR A 278 16.07 -15.42 22.25
CA TYR A 278 16.58 -15.43 20.89
C TYR A 278 16.17 -14.19 20.07
N LYS A 279 15.33 -13.31 20.63
CA LYS A 279 14.87 -12.06 19.99
C LYS A 279 14.17 -12.32 18.65
N PHE A 280 13.25 -13.29 18.65
CA PHE A 280 12.40 -13.57 17.50
C PHE A 280 11.50 -12.37 17.16
N ALA A 281 10.99 -12.32 15.92
CA ALA A 281 10.14 -11.22 15.48
C ALA A 281 8.84 -11.16 16.27
N THR A 282 8.14 -12.29 16.33
CA THR A 282 6.92 -12.47 17.10
C THR A 282 6.82 -13.89 17.66
N VAL A 283 5.97 -14.09 18.66
CA VAL A 283 5.37 -15.40 18.89
C VAL A 283 4.08 -15.52 18.09
N CYS A 284 3.72 -16.72 17.64
CA CYS A 284 2.43 -16.96 16.99
C CYS A 284 1.64 -18.04 17.73
N VAL A 285 0.51 -17.65 18.33
CA VAL A 285 -0.30 -18.51 19.21
C VAL A 285 -1.77 -18.48 18.80
N ASN A 286 -2.55 -19.48 19.23
CA ASN A 286 -4.01 -19.49 19.05
C ASN A 286 -4.67 -18.31 19.80
N PRO A 287 -5.84 -17.79 19.34
CA PRO A 287 -6.48 -16.59 19.92
C PRO A 287 -6.66 -16.62 21.44
N ALA A 288 -7.01 -17.78 22.00
CA ALA A 288 -7.20 -17.97 23.44
C ALA A 288 -5.96 -17.64 24.29
N ASN A 289 -4.76 -17.72 23.70
CA ASN A 289 -3.48 -17.51 24.38
C ASN A 289 -2.90 -16.11 24.15
N VAL A 290 -3.55 -15.26 23.35
CA VAL A 290 -3.04 -13.92 22.99
C VAL A 290 -2.82 -13.04 24.20
N LYS A 291 -3.78 -13.01 25.12
CA LYS A 291 -3.71 -12.18 26.33
C LYS A 291 -2.53 -12.60 27.22
N LEU A 292 -2.33 -13.90 27.41
CA LEU A 292 -1.20 -14.43 28.17
C LEU A 292 0.13 -14.05 27.50
N ALA A 293 0.26 -14.33 26.20
CA ALA A 293 1.48 -14.03 25.46
C ALA A 293 1.83 -12.54 25.49
N SER A 294 0.83 -11.67 25.31
CA SER A 294 1.00 -10.20 25.36
C SER A 294 1.48 -9.73 26.73
N GLN A 295 0.93 -10.29 27.82
CA GLN A 295 1.39 -9.99 29.18
C GLN A 295 2.83 -10.45 29.41
N LEU A 296 3.16 -11.68 29.01
CA LEU A 296 4.49 -12.25 29.20
C LEU A 296 5.56 -11.51 28.39
N LEU A 297 5.23 -11.05 27.18
CA LEU A 297 6.17 -10.39 26.27
C LEU A 297 6.25 -8.87 26.43
N SER A 298 5.50 -8.28 27.36
CA SER A 298 5.51 -6.84 27.60
C SER A 298 6.92 -6.31 27.85
N GLY A 299 7.31 -5.26 27.10
CA GLY A 299 8.64 -4.64 27.20
C GLY A 299 9.80 -5.43 26.59
N SER A 300 9.57 -6.61 26.01
CA SER A 300 10.64 -7.43 25.41
C SER A 300 11.06 -6.98 24.01
N GLY A 301 10.18 -6.27 23.29
CA GLY A 301 10.35 -5.95 21.87
C GLY A 301 9.93 -7.06 20.90
N VAL A 302 9.49 -8.22 21.41
CA VAL A 302 8.90 -9.32 20.61
C VAL A 302 7.39 -9.07 20.48
N GLY A 303 6.86 -9.13 19.26
CA GLY A 303 5.42 -8.95 19.02
C GLY A 303 4.58 -10.21 19.24
N VAL A 304 3.26 -10.04 19.28
CA VAL A 304 2.30 -11.16 19.34
C VAL A 304 1.55 -11.29 18.02
N THR A 305 1.77 -12.39 17.31
CA THR A 305 0.95 -12.82 16.18
C THR A 305 -0.12 -13.79 16.65
N THR A 306 -1.32 -13.72 16.08
CA THR A 306 -2.31 -14.80 16.20
C THR A 306 -2.96 -15.12 14.87
N VAL A 307 -3.77 -16.17 14.83
CA VAL A 307 -4.39 -16.72 13.63
C VAL A 307 -5.90 -16.51 13.63
N ILE A 308 -6.49 -16.26 12.46
CA ILE A 308 -7.93 -15.94 12.30
C ILE A 308 -8.58 -16.81 11.23
N GLY A 309 -9.76 -17.35 11.54
CA GLY A 309 -10.45 -18.33 10.71
C GLY A 309 -9.59 -19.58 10.47
N PHE A 310 -8.70 -19.91 11.40
CA PHE A 310 -7.64 -20.88 11.24
C PHE A 310 -8.05 -22.27 11.76
N PRO A 311 -7.55 -23.38 11.17
CA PRO A 311 -6.73 -23.43 9.95
C PRO A 311 -7.56 -23.48 8.66
N LEU A 312 -8.87 -23.70 8.74
CA LEU A 312 -9.66 -24.11 7.57
C LEU A 312 -10.06 -22.96 6.64
N GLY A 313 -10.12 -21.73 7.14
CA GLY A 313 -10.55 -20.55 6.37
C GLY A 313 -12.02 -20.54 5.96
N ALA A 314 -12.81 -21.54 6.37
CA ALA A 314 -14.16 -21.82 5.87
C ALA A 314 -15.30 -21.23 6.74
N THR A 315 -14.99 -20.27 7.62
CA THR A 315 -16.02 -19.49 8.34
C THR A 315 -16.40 -18.23 7.56
N THR A 316 -17.42 -17.52 8.02
CA THR A 316 -17.92 -16.30 7.35
C THR A 316 -16.99 -15.09 7.57
N PRO A 317 -16.96 -14.12 6.63
CA PRO A 317 -16.21 -12.86 6.79
C PRO A 317 -16.52 -12.15 8.11
N THR A 318 -17.79 -12.14 8.51
CA THR A 318 -18.25 -11.51 9.77
C THR A 318 -17.58 -12.13 10.99
N VAL A 319 -17.53 -13.47 11.04
CA VAL A 319 -16.91 -14.17 12.18
C VAL A 319 -15.41 -13.91 12.23
N LYS A 320 -14.71 -13.96 11.08
CA LYS A 320 -13.28 -13.64 11.04
C LYS A 320 -12.99 -12.21 11.51
N ALA A 321 -13.83 -11.25 11.11
CA ALA A 321 -13.69 -9.86 11.54
C ALA A 321 -13.91 -9.69 13.06
N LEU A 322 -14.87 -10.43 13.65
CA LEU A 322 -15.11 -10.42 15.09
C LEU A 322 -13.95 -11.04 15.86
N GLU A 323 -13.48 -12.22 15.43
CA GLU A 323 -12.32 -12.91 16.01
C GLU A 323 -11.07 -12.03 15.96
N ALA A 324 -10.85 -11.32 14.85
CA ALA A 324 -9.71 -10.42 14.70
C ALA A 324 -9.78 -9.19 15.62
N ARG A 325 -10.98 -8.64 15.85
CA ARG A 325 -11.17 -7.54 16.82
C ARG A 325 -10.89 -8.00 18.25
N ASP A 326 -11.38 -9.18 18.61
CA ASP A 326 -11.13 -9.77 19.93
C ASP A 326 -9.63 -10.02 20.15
N ALA A 327 -8.95 -10.62 19.18
CA ALA A 327 -7.50 -10.82 19.21
C ALA A 327 -6.73 -9.49 19.43
N ILE A 328 -7.09 -8.43 18.72
CA ILE A 328 -6.46 -7.11 18.89
C ILE A 328 -6.74 -6.55 20.28
N ALA A 329 -7.97 -6.65 20.77
CA ALA A 329 -8.33 -6.20 22.12
C ALA A 329 -7.56 -6.95 23.21
N ASN A 330 -7.23 -8.22 22.95
CA ASN A 330 -6.41 -9.06 23.82
C ASN A 330 -4.89 -8.82 23.70
N GLY A 331 -4.45 -7.94 22.79
CA GLY A 331 -3.05 -7.51 22.70
C GLY A 331 -2.27 -8.09 21.53
N ALA A 332 -2.92 -8.61 20.49
CA ALA A 332 -2.24 -9.00 19.25
C ALA A 332 -1.66 -7.78 18.50
N ASP A 333 -0.45 -7.93 17.97
CA ASP A 333 0.25 -6.97 17.12
C ASP A 333 0.10 -7.29 15.64
N GLU A 334 0.04 -8.58 15.32
CA GLU A 334 -0.08 -9.06 13.95
C GLU A 334 -1.16 -10.17 13.85
N ILE A 335 -1.81 -10.26 12.70
CA ILE A 335 -2.86 -11.22 12.41
C ILE A 335 -2.49 -12.04 11.18
N ASP A 336 -2.58 -13.37 11.29
CA ASP A 336 -2.43 -14.33 10.19
C ASP A 336 -3.80 -14.97 9.89
N MET A 337 -4.55 -14.41 8.95
CA MET A 337 -5.86 -14.97 8.56
C MET A 337 -5.73 -16.04 7.48
N VAL A 338 -6.66 -17.00 7.42
CA VAL A 338 -6.77 -17.96 6.31
C VAL A 338 -7.84 -17.51 5.32
N ILE A 339 -7.55 -17.51 4.02
CA ILE A 339 -8.56 -17.21 2.99
C ILE A 339 -9.66 -18.27 2.95
N ASN A 340 -10.82 -17.92 2.38
CA ASN A 340 -11.78 -18.95 1.98
C ASN A 340 -11.29 -19.73 0.75
N VAL A 341 -10.56 -20.83 0.99
CA VAL A 341 -9.98 -21.68 -0.07
C VAL A 341 -11.05 -22.24 -1.01
N GLY A 342 -12.20 -22.64 -0.48
CA GLY A 342 -13.32 -23.15 -1.30
C GLY A 342 -13.89 -22.10 -2.25
N ALA A 343 -14.02 -20.85 -1.79
CA ALA A 343 -14.44 -19.73 -2.62
C ALA A 343 -13.43 -19.44 -3.74
N LEU A 344 -12.12 -19.48 -3.46
CA LEU A 344 -11.09 -19.30 -4.48
C LEU A 344 -11.13 -20.42 -5.53
N LYS A 345 -11.24 -21.68 -5.09
CA LYS A 345 -11.27 -22.84 -6.01
C LYS A 345 -12.52 -22.87 -6.89
N SER A 346 -13.63 -22.34 -6.39
CA SER A 346 -14.89 -22.23 -7.15
C SER A 346 -14.99 -20.95 -8.00
N GLY A 347 -13.96 -20.09 -8.00
CA GLY A 347 -13.94 -18.84 -8.76
C GLY A 347 -14.79 -17.72 -8.17
N ASN A 348 -15.28 -17.87 -6.92
CA ASN A 348 -15.98 -16.80 -6.20
C ASN A 348 -14.97 -15.79 -5.61
N LEU A 349 -14.28 -15.07 -6.51
CA LEU A 349 -13.20 -14.15 -6.16
C LEU A 349 -13.70 -12.99 -5.29
N ARG A 350 -14.94 -12.55 -5.49
CA ARG A 350 -15.56 -11.50 -4.68
C ARG A 350 -15.66 -11.90 -3.21
N LEU A 351 -16.11 -13.13 -2.91
CA LEU A 351 -16.16 -13.61 -1.54
C LEU A 351 -14.76 -13.67 -0.90
N VAL A 352 -13.75 -14.10 -1.65
CA VAL A 352 -12.35 -14.11 -1.15
C VAL A 352 -11.88 -12.70 -0.80
N GLU A 353 -12.13 -11.74 -1.69
CA GLU A 353 -11.77 -10.33 -1.48
C GLU A 353 -12.51 -9.71 -0.30
N ASP A 354 -13.83 -9.91 -0.22
CA ASP A 354 -14.69 -9.38 0.85
C ASP A 354 -14.31 -10.00 2.21
N ASP A 355 -13.94 -11.28 2.23
CA ASP A 355 -13.43 -11.99 3.42
C ASP A 355 -12.14 -11.37 3.96
N ILE A 356 -11.16 -11.12 3.08
CA ILE A 356 -9.89 -10.48 3.46
C ILE A 356 -10.13 -9.02 3.89
N ARG A 357 -10.98 -8.30 3.16
CA ARG A 357 -11.29 -6.90 3.45
C ARG A 357 -11.98 -6.73 4.80
N ALA A 358 -12.89 -7.63 5.16
CA ALA A 358 -13.56 -7.60 6.47
C ALA A 358 -12.55 -7.70 7.63
N VAL A 359 -11.58 -8.60 7.52
CA VAL A 359 -10.49 -8.73 8.51
C VAL A 359 -9.56 -7.52 8.46
N ARG A 360 -9.21 -7.01 7.27
CA ARG A 360 -8.38 -5.80 7.15
C ARG A 360 -9.01 -4.61 7.85
N GLU A 361 -10.31 -4.42 7.70
CA GLU A 361 -11.05 -3.34 8.35
C GLU A 361 -11.13 -3.51 9.86
N ALA A 362 -11.28 -4.75 10.35
CA ALA A 362 -11.21 -5.08 11.76
C ALA A 362 -9.83 -4.85 12.39
N THR A 363 -8.77 -4.81 11.58
CA THR A 363 -7.38 -4.84 12.05
C THR A 363 -6.56 -3.60 11.65
N ARG A 364 -7.21 -2.49 11.27
CA ARG A 364 -6.51 -1.27 10.80
C ARG A 364 -5.40 -0.84 11.76
N GLY A 365 -4.21 -0.56 11.21
CA GLY A 365 -3.03 -0.17 11.99
C GLY A 365 -2.23 -1.35 12.58
N LYS A 366 -2.71 -2.59 12.44
CA LYS A 366 -1.97 -3.81 12.76
C LYS A 366 -1.48 -4.51 11.49
N VAL A 367 -0.49 -5.38 11.60
CA VAL A 367 -0.02 -6.15 10.43
C VAL A 367 -1.02 -7.26 10.11
N LEU A 368 -1.48 -7.34 8.86
CA LEU A 368 -2.33 -8.42 8.37
C LEU A 368 -1.58 -9.28 7.35
N LYS A 369 -1.49 -10.57 7.65
CA LYS A 369 -0.94 -11.60 6.77
C LYS A 369 -2.05 -12.53 6.32
N VAL A 370 -2.05 -12.90 5.04
CA VAL A 370 -3.09 -13.73 4.43
C VAL A 370 -2.51 -15.07 4.01
N ILE A 371 -2.91 -16.13 4.70
CA ILE A 371 -2.56 -17.52 4.40
C ILE A 371 -3.39 -18.00 3.21
N LEU A 372 -2.72 -18.36 2.12
CA LEU A 372 -3.36 -18.88 0.91
C LEU A 372 -3.64 -20.38 0.97
N GLU A 373 -2.85 -21.12 1.75
CA GLU A 373 -2.79 -22.58 1.76
C GLU A 373 -2.34 -23.15 0.40
N THR A 374 -1.10 -22.80 0.00
CA THR A 374 -0.56 -23.09 -1.34
C THR A 374 -0.58 -24.58 -1.69
N GLY A 375 -0.43 -25.48 -0.71
CA GLY A 375 -0.51 -26.93 -0.95
C GLY A 375 -1.87 -27.43 -1.47
N ALA A 376 -2.93 -26.63 -1.36
CA ALA A 376 -4.27 -26.95 -1.84
C ALA A 376 -4.64 -26.24 -3.17
N LEU A 377 -3.75 -25.40 -3.71
CA LEU A 377 -4.01 -24.47 -4.81
C LEU A 377 -3.13 -24.74 -6.03
N SER A 378 -3.64 -24.44 -7.23
CA SER A 378 -2.81 -24.35 -8.44
C SER A 378 -1.96 -23.07 -8.43
N LYS A 379 -0.93 -23.01 -9.28
CA LYS A 379 -0.07 -21.81 -9.41
C LYS A 379 -0.88 -20.58 -9.80
N GLU A 380 -1.87 -20.73 -10.68
CA GLU A 380 -2.78 -19.65 -11.10
C GLU A 380 -3.64 -19.16 -9.92
N GLN A 381 -4.09 -20.09 -9.07
CA GLN A 381 -4.86 -19.75 -7.86
C GLN A 381 -3.98 -19.06 -6.81
N ILE A 382 -2.71 -19.45 -6.67
CA ILE A 382 -1.74 -18.75 -5.80
C ILE A 382 -1.55 -17.30 -6.28
N VAL A 383 -1.38 -17.08 -7.59
CA VAL A 383 -1.30 -15.74 -8.18
C VAL A 383 -2.57 -14.95 -7.88
N THR A 384 -3.74 -15.54 -8.15
CA THR A 384 -5.04 -14.89 -7.94
C THR A 384 -5.25 -14.52 -6.47
N GLY A 385 -5.03 -15.45 -5.54
CA GLY A 385 -5.14 -15.22 -4.10
C GLY A 385 -4.16 -14.15 -3.60
N SER A 386 -2.94 -14.12 -4.15
CA SER A 386 -1.95 -13.08 -3.83
C SER A 386 -2.40 -11.69 -4.30
N GLN A 387 -2.96 -11.60 -5.50
CA GLN A 387 -3.50 -10.35 -6.05
C GLN A 387 -4.69 -9.85 -5.22
N LEU A 388 -5.63 -10.73 -4.88
CA LEU A 388 -6.79 -10.37 -4.05
C LEU A 388 -6.36 -9.91 -2.65
N SER A 389 -5.35 -10.57 -2.05
CA SER A 389 -4.78 -10.15 -0.77
C SER A 389 -4.20 -8.74 -0.84
N LYS A 390 -3.47 -8.43 -1.92
CA LYS A 390 -2.91 -7.10 -2.17
C LYS A 390 -4.00 -6.05 -2.39
N ILE A 391 -5.01 -6.36 -3.20
CA ILE A 391 -6.17 -5.48 -3.48
C ILE A 391 -6.96 -5.18 -2.19
N ALA A 392 -7.11 -6.18 -1.32
CA ALA A 392 -7.79 -6.02 -0.03
C ALA A 392 -6.95 -5.25 1.00
N GLY A 393 -5.68 -4.96 0.72
CA GLY A 393 -4.79 -4.15 1.55
C GLY A 393 -4.09 -4.93 2.66
N ALA A 394 -3.88 -6.24 2.49
CA ALA A 394 -3.02 -7.00 3.39
C ALA A 394 -1.56 -6.56 3.29
N ASP A 395 -0.80 -6.75 4.36
CA ASP A 395 0.62 -6.40 4.44
C ASP A 395 1.53 -7.56 4.00
N PHE A 396 1.05 -8.79 4.17
CA PHE A 396 1.76 -10.02 3.78
C PHE A 396 0.83 -11.03 3.09
N VAL A 397 1.40 -11.81 2.19
CA VAL A 397 0.88 -13.15 1.83
C VAL A 397 1.69 -14.21 2.54
N LYS A 398 1.04 -15.30 2.94
CA LYS A 398 1.62 -16.44 3.67
C LYS A 398 1.30 -17.74 2.94
N THR A 399 2.28 -18.64 2.86
CA THR A 399 2.13 -19.91 2.12
C THR A 399 1.08 -20.83 2.74
N SER A 400 1.34 -21.37 3.93
CA SER A 400 0.61 -22.54 4.45
C SER A 400 0.25 -22.40 5.93
N THR A 401 -0.81 -23.10 6.36
CA THR A 401 -1.17 -23.18 7.78
C THR A 401 -0.28 -24.14 8.57
N GLY A 402 0.26 -25.17 7.90
CA GLY A 402 0.91 -26.31 8.54
C GLY A 402 -0.04 -27.48 8.84
N PHE A 403 -1.35 -27.29 8.66
CA PHE A 403 -2.40 -28.32 8.85
C PHE A 403 -2.99 -28.80 7.51
N GLY A 404 -2.60 -28.17 6.41
CA GLY A 404 -3.01 -28.54 5.05
C GLY A 404 -2.13 -29.64 4.42
N PRO A 405 -2.39 -29.99 3.15
CA PRO A 405 -1.71 -31.09 2.46
C PRO A 405 -0.26 -30.80 2.02
N GLY A 406 0.27 -29.60 2.29
CA GLY A 406 1.62 -29.21 1.87
C GLY A 406 2.19 -28.03 2.65
N GLY A 407 3.50 -27.84 2.56
CA GLY A 407 4.26 -26.76 3.23
C GLY A 407 4.70 -25.64 2.29
N ALA A 408 5.63 -24.81 2.76
CA ALA A 408 6.27 -23.79 1.93
C ALA A 408 7.24 -24.42 0.93
N THR A 409 7.19 -23.97 -0.33
CA THR A 409 8.19 -24.29 -1.35
C THR A 409 8.86 -22.99 -1.83
N ALA A 410 10.15 -23.06 -2.19
CA ALA A 410 10.86 -21.91 -2.75
C ALA A 410 10.19 -21.40 -4.05
N GLU A 411 9.62 -22.31 -4.84
CA GLU A 411 8.88 -21.98 -6.05
C GLU A 411 7.62 -21.15 -5.75
N ASP A 412 6.79 -21.57 -4.79
CA ASP A 412 5.59 -20.82 -4.40
C ASP A 412 5.95 -19.46 -3.79
N VAL A 413 7.00 -19.40 -2.96
CA VAL A 413 7.50 -18.15 -2.39
C VAL A 413 7.94 -17.18 -3.48
N ALA A 414 8.72 -17.64 -4.47
CA ALA A 414 9.15 -16.82 -5.59
C ALA A 414 7.96 -16.35 -6.45
N LEU A 415 6.98 -17.22 -6.68
CA LEU A 415 5.76 -16.88 -7.42
C LEU A 415 4.93 -15.81 -6.69
N MET A 416 4.71 -15.97 -5.39
CA MET A 416 4.03 -14.97 -4.56
C MET A 416 4.80 -13.65 -4.55
N ARG A 417 6.13 -13.68 -4.34
CA ARG A 417 6.99 -12.48 -4.37
C ARG A 417 6.87 -11.73 -5.70
N LYS A 418 6.96 -12.44 -6.83
CA LYS A 418 6.79 -11.85 -8.16
C LYS A 418 5.42 -11.18 -8.30
N THR A 419 4.37 -11.81 -7.74
CA THR A 419 2.99 -11.33 -7.84
C THR A 419 2.73 -10.10 -6.98
N VAL A 420 3.18 -10.10 -5.72
CA VAL A 420 2.89 -9.01 -4.78
C VAL A 420 3.87 -7.83 -4.89
N GLY A 421 5.03 -8.05 -5.52
CA GLY A 421 6.05 -7.02 -5.72
C GLY A 421 6.92 -6.80 -4.47
N PRO A 422 7.75 -5.75 -4.43
CA PRO A 422 8.76 -5.58 -3.38
C PRO A 422 8.23 -4.97 -2.07
N GLN A 423 7.06 -4.31 -2.10
CA GLN A 423 6.53 -3.56 -0.95
C GLN A 423 5.76 -4.44 0.04
N MET A 424 5.01 -5.42 -0.48
CA MET A 424 4.22 -6.34 0.35
C MET A 424 5.11 -7.49 0.81
N GLY A 425 4.97 -7.90 2.07
CA GLY A 425 5.75 -8.99 2.63
C GLY A 425 5.34 -10.37 2.11
N VAL A 426 6.26 -11.32 2.19
CA VAL A 426 5.99 -12.74 1.92
C VAL A 426 6.43 -13.56 3.13
N LYS A 427 5.51 -14.29 3.73
CA LYS A 427 5.80 -15.20 4.84
C LYS A 427 5.82 -16.65 4.36
N ALA A 428 6.94 -17.33 4.51
CA ALA A 428 7.04 -18.76 4.27
C ALA A 428 6.75 -19.52 5.57
N SER A 429 5.86 -20.50 5.53
CA SER A 429 5.52 -21.33 6.69
C SER A 429 5.04 -22.72 6.28
N GLY A 430 5.28 -23.69 7.16
CA GLY A 430 4.97 -25.11 6.95
C GLY A 430 6.18 -25.89 6.44
N GLY A 431 6.70 -26.80 7.27
CA GLY A 431 7.81 -27.69 6.91
C GLY A 431 9.23 -27.10 6.98
N ILE A 432 9.40 -25.86 7.46
CA ILE A 432 10.70 -25.20 7.60
C ILE A 432 11.33 -25.61 8.93
N ARG A 433 12.41 -26.41 8.89
CA ARG A 433 13.02 -27.01 10.09
C ARG A 433 14.51 -26.75 10.23
N THR A 434 15.19 -26.37 9.15
CA THR A 434 16.64 -26.15 9.15
C THR A 434 17.01 -24.72 8.80
N THR A 435 18.22 -24.32 9.19
CA THR A 435 18.82 -23.04 8.76
C THR A 435 18.89 -22.93 7.24
N GLN A 436 19.12 -24.05 6.54
CA GLN A 436 19.16 -24.08 5.08
C GLN A 436 17.78 -23.80 4.48
N ASP A 437 16.72 -24.41 5.01
CA ASP A 437 15.35 -24.14 4.55
C ASP A 437 15.02 -22.64 4.66
N VAL A 438 15.41 -22.01 5.77
CA VAL A 438 15.22 -20.57 5.98
C VAL A 438 15.96 -19.75 4.92
N ASN A 439 17.23 -20.07 4.68
CA ASN A 439 18.03 -19.38 3.67
C ASN A 439 17.43 -19.53 2.27
N ASP A 440 16.93 -20.72 1.92
CA ASP A 440 16.31 -20.99 0.63
C ASP A 440 15.02 -20.18 0.46
N MET A 441 14.18 -20.11 1.49
CA MET A 441 12.95 -19.31 1.47
C MET A 441 13.24 -17.80 1.37
N ILE A 442 14.24 -17.30 2.12
CA ILE A 442 14.66 -15.90 2.03
C ILE A 442 15.23 -15.61 0.64
N GLY A 443 16.06 -16.50 0.09
CA GLY A 443 16.60 -16.41 -1.26
C GLY A 443 15.51 -16.37 -2.34
N ALA A 444 14.42 -17.12 -2.14
CA ALA A 444 13.23 -17.08 -2.99
C ALA A 444 12.37 -15.81 -2.83
N GLY A 445 12.62 -15.01 -1.79
CA GLY A 445 11.98 -13.71 -1.57
C GLY A 445 11.06 -13.63 -0.36
N ALA A 446 11.11 -14.60 0.56
CA ALA A 446 10.45 -14.48 1.85
C ALA A 446 11.08 -13.36 2.69
N THR A 447 10.23 -12.60 3.40
CA THR A 447 10.64 -11.56 4.35
C THR A 447 10.21 -11.89 5.79
N ARG A 448 9.52 -13.03 5.98
CA ARG A 448 9.19 -13.60 7.28
C ARG A 448 9.10 -15.13 7.17
N ILE A 449 9.39 -15.82 8.26
CA ILE A 449 9.38 -17.28 8.39
C ILE A 449 8.47 -17.65 9.56
N GLY A 450 7.56 -18.60 9.38
CA GLY A 450 6.84 -19.25 10.48
C GLY A 450 7.43 -20.64 10.72
N ALA A 451 7.97 -20.88 11.91
CA ALA A 451 8.62 -22.15 12.27
C ALA A 451 8.41 -22.52 13.75
N SER A 452 8.38 -23.83 14.04
CA SER A 452 8.31 -24.41 15.39
C SER A 452 9.70 -24.71 15.90
N ALA A 453 10.53 -25.25 15.02
CA ALA A 453 11.94 -25.55 15.25
C ALA A 453 12.81 -24.28 15.29
N SER A 454 12.27 -23.12 15.66
CA SER A 454 12.96 -21.83 15.61
C SER A 454 14.25 -21.82 16.41
N VAL A 455 14.24 -22.40 17.61
CA VAL A 455 15.42 -22.51 18.48
C VAL A 455 16.50 -23.37 17.83
N ALA A 456 16.13 -24.51 17.25
CA ALA A 456 17.05 -25.38 16.53
C ALA A 456 17.65 -24.66 15.30
N ILE A 457 16.81 -24.01 14.50
CA ILE A 457 17.20 -23.23 13.32
C ILE A 457 18.25 -22.16 13.64
N VAL A 458 18.07 -21.39 14.71
CA VAL A 458 19.01 -20.32 15.07
C VAL A 458 20.21 -20.80 15.86
N SER A 459 20.11 -21.98 16.48
CA SER A 459 21.21 -22.63 17.20
C SER A 459 22.05 -23.55 16.29
N GLY A 460 21.69 -23.68 15.01
CA GLY A 460 22.39 -24.50 14.01
C GLY A 460 22.11 -26.00 14.11
N GLY A 461 21.07 -26.42 14.84
CA GLY A 461 20.61 -27.80 14.94
C GLY A 461 19.53 -28.09 13.90
N GLY A 462 19.58 -29.25 13.26
CA GLY A 462 18.45 -29.78 12.47
C GLY A 462 17.49 -30.53 13.38
N ASP A 463 16.23 -30.11 13.41
CA ASP A 463 15.17 -30.85 14.10
C ASP A 463 14.42 -31.76 13.10
N THR A 464 14.25 -33.03 13.44
CA THR A 464 13.55 -34.04 12.62
C THR A 464 12.13 -34.32 13.11
N GLY A 465 11.63 -33.60 14.12
CA GLY A 465 10.28 -33.78 14.65
C GLY A 465 9.16 -33.43 13.67
N ASP A 466 8.01 -34.08 13.80
CA ASP A 466 6.80 -33.72 13.07
C ASP A 466 6.35 -32.29 13.43
N GLY A 467 5.79 -31.56 12.46
CA GLY A 467 5.29 -30.19 12.66
C GLY A 467 4.19 -30.12 13.72
N TYR A 468 3.66 -28.91 13.98
CA TYR A 468 2.59 -28.66 14.96
C TYR A 468 1.55 -29.77 15.02
#